data_AF-A0A9P9IZV2-F1
#
_entry.id   AF-A0A9P9IZV2-F1
#
_cell.length_a   1.000
_cell.length_b   1.000
_cell.length_c   1.000
_cell.angle_alpha   90.00
_cell.angle_beta   90.00
_cell.angle_gamma   90.00
#
_symmetry.space_group_name_H-M   'P 1'
#
loop_
_entity.id
_entity.type
_entity.pdbx_description
1 polymer ?
#
loop_
_entity_poly.entity_id
_entity_poly.type
_entity_poly.pdbx_seq_one_letter_code
_entity_poly.pdbx_strand_id
1 'polypeptide(L)'
;MSTLTSNIPFADPVWHTDKNHPYYRDSHRKLQRFIREYVDSEIVPNGAEWEAQGYVPDHAYARHAELGFLAAAVFPLPKSSLHGVKLPADIPVDEWDEFHDAILIDEIARCGYLGVVWGINGGATTGGAPLSTYGTEEQKRKYLNPLLVGQQKHCLMVTEPDAGSDVAGLTTTAEKSRDGKYYVLNGQKKWITQGLLATHALVCARTGGPGHKGLTVFMLDMNTQGIFRKKMENSGVSSSGSTFIDLDNVLVPVENVVGRVGQGFEIIMSTFTHERLWVGITALRLGRVALEDSYRHALRRETFGKKLFENQVIRLKFSKMAGLIEPVQHLMEDLVRRSVRTPALEFSPWAALLKMQAAHNLETVSREAQQVFGGLGYSRGGAGGRVEQISRDVRVLVVSGGSEEILMDMITKQQKKLAKL
;
A
#
# COMPACT_ATOMS: atom_id res chain seq x y z
N MET A 1 31.66 -3.30 7.12
CA MET A 1 30.47 -2.67 6.50
C MET A 1 29.33 -3.66 6.65
N SER A 2 28.20 -3.25 7.23
CA SER A 2 27.03 -4.10 7.41
C SER A 2 26.66 -4.75 6.08
N THR A 3 26.53 -6.08 6.05
CA THR A 3 26.22 -6.95 4.88
C THR A 3 24.85 -6.68 4.24
N LEU A 4 24.11 -5.72 4.77
CA LEU A 4 22.74 -5.42 4.41
C LEU A 4 22.59 -4.32 3.35
N THR A 5 23.64 -3.66 2.87
CA THR A 5 23.54 -2.75 1.71
C THR A 5 23.90 -3.50 0.43
N SER A 6 23.12 -3.30 -0.64
CA SER A 6 23.43 -3.88 -1.93
C SER A 6 24.73 -3.31 -2.49
N ASN A 7 25.55 -4.16 -3.10
CA ASN A 7 26.73 -3.75 -3.86
C ASN A 7 26.42 -3.40 -5.32
N ILE A 8 25.15 -3.49 -5.73
CA ILE A 8 24.70 -3.15 -7.08
C ILE A 8 24.42 -1.65 -7.16
N PRO A 9 24.99 -0.91 -8.13
CA PRO A 9 24.68 0.50 -8.32
C PRO A 9 23.17 0.74 -8.49
N PHE A 10 22.64 1.75 -7.82
CA PHE A 10 21.22 2.17 -7.87
C PHE A 10 20.21 1.17 -7.28
N ALA A 11 20.65 0.04 -6.74
CA ALA A 11 19.78 -0.91 -6.05
C ALA A 11 19.29 -0.38 -4.69
N ASP A 12 20.10 0.46 -4.06
CA ASP A 12 19.77 1.16 -2.82
C ASP A 12 19.86 2.68 -3.00
N PRO A 13 19.01 3.45 -2.29
CA PRO A 13 19.09 4.90 -2.31
C PRO A 13 20.36 5.41 -1.63
N VAL A 14 20.81 6.59 -2.06
CA VAL A 14 22.10 7.18 -1.66
C VAL A 14 22.25 7.31 -0.14
N TRP A 15 21.15 7.59 0.57
CA TRP A 15 21.18 7.75 2.02
C TRP A 15 21.64 6.50 2.77
N HIS A 16 21.57 5.29 2.19
CA HIS A 16 22.08 4.05 2.82
C HIS A 16 23.57 4.15 3.12
N THR A 17 24.32 4.81 2.25
CA THR A 17 25.78 5.00 2.36
C THR A 17 26.17 6.40 2.81
N ASP A 18 25.36 7.41 2.53
CA ASP A 18 25.63 8.78 2.94
C ASP A 18 25.27 9.00 4.42
N LYS A 19 26.29 9.04 5.27
CA LYS A 19 26.15 9.29 6.71
C LYS A 19 25.73 10.72 7.06
N ASN A 20 25.90 11.66 6.13
CA ASN A 20 25.60 13.08 6.34
C ASN A 20 24.26 13.49 5.72
N HIS A 21 23.41 12.51 5.38
CA HIS A 21 22.11 12.79 4.77
C HIS A 21 21.22 13.63 5.72
N PRO A 22 20.59 14.72 5.25
CA PRO A 22 19.88 15.66 6.11
C PRO A 22 18.66 15.09 6.83
N TYR A 23 18.12 13.96 6.36
CA TYR A 23 16.87 13.37 6.85
C TYR A 23 17.04 12.06 7.63
N TYR A 24 18.16 11.34 7.44
CA TYR A 24 18.29 9.97 7.94
C TYR A 24 19.24 9.86 9.13
N ARG A 25 18.71 9.41 10.27
CA ARG A 25 19.40 9.26 11.55
C ARG A 25 19.68 7.79 11.88
N ASP A 26 20.35 7.51 12.99
CA ASP A 26 20.73 6.15 13.36
C ASP A 26 19.54 5.22 13.61
N SER A 27 18.42 5.74 14.15
CA SER A 27 17.17 4.99 14.31
C SER A 27 16.57 4.57 12.97
N HIS A 28 16.60 5.45 11.96
CA HIS A 28 16.19 5.13 10.59
C HIS A 28 17.02 3.98 10.02
N ARG A 29 18.33 4.02 10.22
CA ARG A 29 19.26 2.97 9.76
C ARG A 29 19.07 1.66 10.51
N LYS A 30 18.77 1.73 11.82
CA LYS A 30 18.45 0.57 12.65
C LYS A 30 17.19 -0.12 12.14
N LEU A 31 16.12 0.66 11.91
CA LEU A 31 14.86 0.18 11.36
C LEU A 31 15.04 -0.45 9.98
N GLN A 32 15.75 0.24 9.08
CA GLN A 32 16.04 -0.24 7.73
C GLN A 32 16.71 -1.62 7.74
N ARG A 33 17.75 -1.80 8.55
CA ARG A 33 18.46 -3.09 8.65
C ARG A 33 17.55 -4.19 9.19
N PHE A 34 16.77 -3.89 10.21
CA PHE A 34 15.85 -4.83 10.83
C PHE A 34 14.77 -5.32 9.85
N ILE A 35 14.13 -4.40 9.13
CA ILE A 35 13.12 -4.77 8.12
C ILE A 35 13.77 -5.56 6.99
N ARG A 36 14.95 -5.14 6.53
CA ARG A 36 15.64 -5.83 5.44
C ARG A 36 15.92 -7.29 5.77
N GLU A 37 16.44 -7.57 6.97
CA GLU A 37 16.70 -8.92 7.46
C GLU A 37 15.42 -9.76 7.53
N TYR A 38 14.33 -9.21 8.09
CA TYR A 38 13.01 -9.85 8.09
C TYR A 38 12.51 -10.17 6.68
N VAL A 39 12.58 -9.21 5.76
CA VAL A 39 12.10 -9.38 4.39
C VAL A 39 12.92 -10.43 3.63
N ASP A 40 14.25 -10.42 3.75
CA ASP A 40 15.12 -11.39 3.06
C ASP A 40 14.96 -12.81 3.61
N SER A 41 14.76 -12.96 4.92
CA SER A 41 14.72 -14.27 5.58
C SER A 41 13.32 -14.88 5.66
N GLU A 42 12.27 -14.07 5.86
CA GLU A 42 10.92 -14.57 6.16
C GLU A 42 9.90 -14.28 5.03
N ILE A 43 10.10 -13.25 4.19
CA ILE A 43 9.12 -12.87 3.14
C ILE A 43 9.55 -13.35 1.75
N VAL A 44 10.73 -12.94 1.28
CA VAL A 44 11.22 -13.22 -0.08
C VAL A 44 11.20 -14.71 -0.43
N PRO A 45 11.62 -15.64 0.45
CA PRO A 45 11.62 -17.08 0.14
C PRO A 45 10.22 -17.64 -0.16
N ASN A 46 9.18 -17.03 0.42
CA ASN A 46 7.81 -17.53 0.36
C ASN A 46 6.92 -16.76 -0.65
N GLY A 47 7.36 -15.59 -1.11
CA GLY A 47 6.51 -14.67 -1.87
C GLY A 47 5.89 -15.26 -3.15
N ALA A 48 6.64 -16.08 -3.89
CA ALA A 48 6.14 -16.74 -5.09
C ALA A 48 5.04 -17.78 -4.79
N GLU A 49 5.19 -18.55 -3.70
CA GLU A 49 4.20 -19.51 -3.26
C GLU A 49 2.92 -18.80 -2.79
N TRP A 50 3.07 -17.73 -2.01
CA TRP A 50 1.94 -16.95 -1.52
C TRP A 50 1.16 -16.28 -2.64
N GLU A 51 1.84 -15.76 -3.67
CA GLU A 51 1.18 -15.26 -4.89
C GLU A 51 0.44 -16.37 -5.64
N ALA A 52 1.04 -17.56 -5.76
CA ALA A 52 0.42 -18.68 -6.45
C ALA A 52 -0.86 -19.20 -5.75
N GLN A 53 -0.84 -19.36 -4.42
CA GLN A 53 -2.03 -19.73 -3.65
C GLN A 53 -3.03 -18.55 -3.51
N GLY A 54 -2.52 -17.33 -3.63
CA GLY A 54 -3.27 -16.08 -3.58
C GLY A 54 -3.82 -15.72 -2.20
N TYR A 55 -3.02 -15.96 -1.16
CA TYR A 55 -3.17 -15.34 0.16
C TYR A 55 -1.84 -15.41 0.94
N VAL A 56 -1.69 -14.56 1.96
CA VAL A 56 -0.60 -14.64 2.95
C VAL A 56 -1.07 -15.53 4.12
N PRO A 57 -0.30 -16.57 4.53
CA PRO A 57 -0.69 -17.44 5.63
C PRO A 57 -0.84 -16.74 6.99
N ASP A 58 -1.68 -17.28 7.87
CA ASP A 58 -1.94 -16.72 9.20
C ASP A 58 -0.69 -16.63 10.07
N HIS A 59 0.20 -17.63 10.01
CA HIS A 59 1.44 -17.60 10.78
C HIS A 59 2.36 -16.45 10.35
N ALA A 60 2.43 -16.15 9.05
CA ALA A 60 3.23 -15.04 8.53
C ALA A 60 2.62 -13.69 8.92
N TYR A 61 1.28 -13.58 8.88
CA TYR A 61 0.57 -12.38 9.36
C TYR A 61 0.78 -12.15 10.87
N ALA A 62 0.65 -13.21 11.69
CA ALA A 62 0.87 -13.14 13.13
C ALA A 62 2.32 -12.75 13.46
N ARG A 63 3.28 -13.31 12.74
CA ARG A 63 4.70 -12.95 12.86
C ARG A 63 4.96 -11.48 12.49
N HIS A 64 4.32 -11.01 11.42
CA HIS A 64 4.39 -9.60 11.03
C HIS A 64 3.84 -8.66 12.11
N ALA A 65 2.75 -9.06 12.77
CA ALA A 65 2.15 -8.34 13.89
C ALA A 65 3.04 -8.34 15.14
N GLU A 66 3.62 -9.50 15.49
CA GLU A 66 4.53 -9.67 16.63
C GLU A 66 5.73 -8.72 16.55
N LEU A 67 6.25 -8.49 15.33
CA LEU A 67 7.36 -7.58 15.07
C LEU A 67 6.95 -6.10 15.07
N GLY A 68 5.67 -5.79 15.27
CA GLY A 68 5.15 -4.43 15.37
C GLY A 68 4.80 -3.77 14.03
N PHE A 69 4.88 -4.49 12.91
CA PHE A 69 4.70 -3.88 11.60
C PHE A 69 3.27 -3.42 11.33
N LEU A 70 2.27 -4.18 11.78
CA LEU A 70 0.86 -3.75 11.65
C LEU A 70 0.59 -2.46 12.43
N ALA A 71 1.17 -2.35 13.62
CA ALA A 71 1.04 -1.16 14.45
C ALA A 71 1.67 0.08 13.79
N ALA A 72 2.85 -0.10 13.20
CA ALA A 72 3.57 0.94 12.48
C ALA A 72 2.96 1.29 11.11
N ALA A 73 2.19 0.38 10.50
CA ALA A 73 1.56 0.60 9.19
C ALA A 73 0.30 1.51 9.24
N VAL A 74 -0.21 1.82 10.43
CA VAL A 74 -1.35 2.72 10.63
C VAL A 74 -0.88 4.17 10.64
N PHE A 75 -1.41 4.99 9.73
CA PHE A 75 -1.11 6.42 9.65
C PHE A 75 -2.36 7.28 9.90
N PRO A 76 -2.28 8.35 10.72
CA PRO A 76 -1.15 8.67 11.60
C PRO A 76 -0.99 7.60 12.69
N LEU A 77 0.25 7.43 13.17
CA LEU A 77 0.60 6.46 14.20
C LEU A 77 -0.29 6.65 15.44
N PRO A 78 -1.07 5.64 15.86
CA PRO A 78 -2.08 5.80 16.91
C PRO A 78 -1.45 5.75 18.30
N LYS A 79 -0.67 6.77 18.68
CA LYS A 79 0.15 6.78 19.91
C LYS A 79 -0.60 6.34 21.19
N SER A 80 -1.84 6.80 21.38
CA SER A 80 -2.67 6.43 22.55
C SER A 80 -3.11 4.97 22.58
N SER A 81 -3.02 4.26 21.45
CA SER A 81 -3.39 2.84 21.32
C SER A 81 -2.18 1.90 21.33
N LEU A 82 -0.96 2.45 21.48
CA LEU A 82 0.30 1.68 21.43
C LEU A 82 0.84 1.30 22.82
N HIS A 83 0.08 1.49 23.90
CA HIS A 83 0.52 1.08 25.23
C HIS A 83 0.77 -0.44 25.29
N GLY A 84 2.04 -0.84 25.49
CA GLY A 84 2.45 -2.25 25.50
C GLY A 84 2.58 -2.89 24.12
N VAL A 85 2.42 -2.12 23.03
CA VAL A 85 2.63 -2.58 21.66
C VAL A 85 4.06 -2.23 21.24
N LYS A 86 4.81 -3.24 20.80
CA LYS A 86 6.16 -3.05 20.27
C LYS A 86 6.08 -2.45 18.86
N LEU A 87 6.96 -1.48 18.57
CA LEU A 87 7.24 -1.04 17.21
C LEU A 87 8.46 -1.78 16.64
N PRO A 88 8.59 -1.86 15.31
CA PRO A 88 9.71 -2.55 14.66
C PRO A 88 11.06 -2.03 15.13
N ALA A 89 12.04 -2.93 15.21
CA ALA A 89 13.40 -2.65 15.69
C ALA A 89 13.47 -2.00 17.09
N ASP A 90 12.42 -2.16 17.91
CA ASP A 90 12.31 -1.53 19.24
C ASP A 90 12.51 0.00 19.18
N ILE A 91 12.04 0.65 18.11
CA ILE A 91 12.03 2.10 18.02
C ILE A 91 10.99 2.65 19.01
N PRO A 92 11.35 3.58 19.91
CA PRO A 92 10.39 4.21 20.81
C PRO A 92 9.29 4.95 20.05
N VAL A 93 8.05 4.90 20.55
CA VAL A 93 6.89 5.60 19.95
C VAL A 93 7.12 7.11 19.78
N ASP A 94 7.89 7.72 20.69
CA ASP A 94 8.21 9.15 20.63
C ASP A 94 9.36 9.50 19.69
N GLU A 95 10.15 8.50 19.26
CA GLU A 95 11.20 8.68 18.26
C GLU A 95 10.68 8.44 16.83
N TRP A 96 9.59 7.69 16.67
CA TRP A 96 8.99 7.38 15.38
C TRP A 96 8.52 8.65 14.65
N ASP A 97 8.98 8.83 13.42
CA ASP A 97 8.69 9.98 12.56
C ASP A 97 8.32 9.54 11.12
N GLU A 98 7.99 10.50 10.26
CA GLU A 98 7.56 10.25 8.88
C GLU A 98 8.60 9.49 8.03
N PHE A 99 9.89 9.56 8.38
CA PHE A 99 10.94 8.83 7.68
C PHE A 99 11.01 7.37 8.13
N HIS A 100 10.62 7.06 9.38
CA HIS A 100 10.39 5.68 9.79
C HIS A 100 9.22 5.06 9.01
N ASP A 101 8.13 5.81 8.81
CA ASP A 101 7.01 5.38 7.96
C ASP A 101 7.48 5.09 6.53
N ALA A 102 8.23 6.02 5.92
CA ALA A 102 8.75 5.84 4.57
C ALA A 102 9.65 4.61 4.44
N ILE A 103 10.52 4.36 5.42
CA ILE A 103 11.40 3.18 5.45
C ILE A 103 10.62 1.89 5.62
N LEU A 104 9.56 1.88 6.43
CA LEU A 104 8.67 0.72 6.57
C LEU A 104 8.07 0.33 5.22
N ILE A 105 7.52 1.31 4.50
CA ILE A 105 6.88 1.10 3.19
C ILE A 105 7.91 0.61 2.18
N ASP A 106 9.05 1.29 2.11
CA ASP A 106 10.14 1.01 1.19
C ASP A 106 10.78 -0.37 1.43
N GLU A 107 11.20 -0.72 2.64
CA GLU A 107 11.89 -2.00 2.86
C GLU A 107 10.96 -3.21 2.77
N ILE A 108 9.68 -3.11 3.17
CA ILE A 108 8.71 -4.19 2.97
C ILE A 108 8.46 -4.45 1.48
N ALA A 109 8.35 -3.40 0.67
CA ALA A 109 8.18 -3.51 -0.78
C ALA A 109 9.38 -4.15 -1.49
N ARG A 110 10.56 -4.20 -0.85
CA ARG A 110 11.77 -4.84 -1.40
C ARG A 110 11.59 -6.33 -1.69
N CYS A 111 10.58 -6.98 -1.11
CA CYS A 111 10.28 -8.37 -1.43
C CYS A 111 9.99 -8.59 -2.93
N GLY A 112 9.48 -7.58 -3.64
CA GLY A 112 9.15 -7.66 -5.07
C GLY A 112 7.81 -8.34 -5.38
N TYR A 113 7.00 -8.66 -4.37
CA TYR A 113 5.69 -9.29 -4.51
C TYR A 113 4.62 -8.35 -3.94
N LEU A 114 4.02 -7.49 -4.77
CA LEU A 114 3.13 -6.42 -4.30
C LEU A 114 1.87 -6.99 -3.61
N GLY A 115 1.36 -8.13 -4.07
CA GLY A 115 0.22 -8.76 -3.42
C GLY A 115 0.54 -9.24 -2.01
N VAL A 116 1.79 -9.60 -1.70
CA VAL A 116 2.21 -9.98 -0.35
C VAL A 116 2.22 -8.75 0.55
N VAL A 117 2.79 -7.64 0.04
CA VAL A 117 2.79 -6.36 0.73
C VAL A 117 1.36 -5.94 1.09
N TRP A 118 0.43 -6.02 0.15
CA TRP A 118 -0.97 -5.67 0.37
C TRP A 118 -1.72 -6.68 1.25
N GLY A 119 -1.44 -7.97 1.09
CA GLY A 119 -2.05 -9.04 1.87
C GLY A 119 -1.64 -9.02 3.34
N ILE A 120 -0.42 -8.57 3.64
CA ILE A 120 0.09 -8.53 5.02
C ILE A 120 -0.17 -7.18 5.71
N ASN A 121 -0.11 -6.05 4.99
CA ASN A 121 -0.26 -4.71 5.58
C ASN A 121 -1.55 -3.96 5.23
N GLY A 122 -2.18 -4.26 4.09
CA GLY A 122 -3.25 -3.43 3.52
C GLY A 122 -4.40 -3.14 4.47
N GLY A 123 -4.80 -4.11 5.29
CA GLY A 123 -5.83 -3.96 6.32
C GLY A 123 -5.46 -2.97 7.42
N ALA A 124 -4.20 -2.94 7.85
CA ALA A 124 -3.72 -1.96 8.82
C ALA A 124 -3.70 -0.55 8.21
N THR A 125 -3.14 -0.42 7.00
CA THR A 125 -3.01 0.88 6.32
C THR A 125 -4.36 1.50 5.95
N THR A 126 -5.32 0.72 5.46
CA THR A 126 -6.62 1.23 4.98
C THR A 126 -7.75 1.12 6.00
N GLY A 127 -7.73 0.09 6.85
CA GLY A 127 -8.73 -0.15 7.91
C GLY A 127 -8.39 0.56 9.23
N GLY A 128 -7.11 0.60 9.60
CA GLY A 128 -6.67 1.22 10.85
C GLY A 128 -6.65 2.74 10.82
N ALA A 129 -6.30 3.34 9.68
CA ALA A 129 -6.13 4.79 9.54
C ALA A 129 -7.41 5.59 9.89
N PRO A 130 -8.60 5.29 9.35
CA PRO A 130 -9.83 5.97 9.76
C PRO A 130 -10.17 5.80 11.23
N LEU A 131 -9.89 4.63 11.83
CA LEU A 131 -10.16 4.39 13.24
C LEU A 131 -9.24 5.20 14.15
N SER A 132 -7.97 5.35 13.76
CA SER A 132 -6.99 6.17 14.48
C SER A 132 -7.49 7.61 14.62
N THR A 133 -8.04 8.19 13.54
CA THR A 133 -8.44 9.60 13.49
C THR A 133 -9.91 9.84 13.90
N TYR A 134 -10.85 8.99 13.47
CA TYR A 134 -12.29 9.22 13.60
C TYR A 134 -13.00 8.23 14.53
N GLY A 135 -12.32 7.17 14.97
CA GLY A 135 -12.89 6.19 15.89
C GLY A 135 -13.08 6.78 17.29
N THR A 136 -14.16 6.39 17.96
CA THR A 136 -14.31 6.62 19.40
C THR A 136 -13.33 5.77 20.20
N GLU A 137 -13.13 6.07 21.49
CA GLU A 137 -12.24 5.26 22.33
C GLU A 137 -12.74 3.81 22.49
N GLU A 138 -14.05 3.59 22.59
CA GLU A 138 -14.66 2.26 22.53
C GLU A 138 -14.36 1.55 21.19
N GLN A 139 -14.48 2.24 20.06
CA GLN A 139 -14.20 1.67 18.74
C GLN A 139 -12.71 1.36 18.58
N LYS A 140 -11.80 2.21 19.07
CA LYS A 140 -10.36 1.94 19.06
C LYS A 140 -10.03 0.70 19.89
N ARG A 141 -10.56 0.59 21.11
CA ARG A 141 -10.37 -0.60 21.94
C ARG A 141 -10.92 -1.88 21.29
N LYS A 142 -12.10 -1.80 20.65
CA LYS A 142 -12.77 -2.96 20.05
C LYS A 142 -12.18 -3.39 18.71
N TYR A 143 -11.68 -2.46 17.90
CA TYR A 143 -11.32 -2.71 16.51
C TYR A 143 -9.89 -2.33 16.15
N LEU A 144 -9.39 -1.19 16.64
CA LEU A 144 -8.02 -0.74 16.34
C LEU A 144 -6.99 -1.57 17.13
N ASN A 145 -7.11 -1.65 18.44
CA ASN A 145 -6.10 -2.34 19.27
C ASN A 145 -5.89 -3.81 18.86
N PRO A 146 -6.95 -4.62 18.60
CA PRO A 146 -6.77 -5.99 18.12
C PRO A 146 -6.13 -6.07 16.73
N LEU A 147 -6.37 -5.10 15.86
CA LEU A 147 -5.70 -5.00 14.56
C LEU A 147 -4.19 -4.74 14.71
N LEU A 148 -3.78 -3.84 15.62
CA LEU A 148 -2.37 -3.48 15.83
C LEU A 148 -1.50 -4.70 16.23
N VAL A 149 -2.11 -5.68 16.91
CA VAL A 149 -1.45 -6.92 17.37
C VAL A 149 -1.83 -8.16 16.55
N GLY A 150 -2.50 -7.97 15.39
CA GLY A 150 -2.80 -9.05 14.44
C GLY A 150 -3.91 -10.02 14.84
N GLN A 151 -4.70 -9.69 15.87
CA GLN A 151 -5.87 -10.49 16.27
C GLN A 151 -7.09 -10.25 15.37
N GLN A 152 -7.13 -9.10 14.69
CA GLN A 152 -8.15 -8.80 13.68
C GLN A 152 -7.48 -8.46 12.35
N LYS A 153 -8.10 -8.92 11.26
CA LYS A 153 -7.78 -8.50 9.89
C LYS A 153 -8.87 -7.59 9.38
N HIS A 154 -8.48 -6.45 8.82
CA HIS A 154 -9.40 -5.44 8.33
C HIS A 154 -9.34 -5.31 6.81
N CYS A 155 -10.39 -4.78 6.20
CA CYS A 155 -10.39 -4.34 4.81
C CYS A 155 -11.19 -3.04 4.65
N LEU A 156 -11.02 -2.36 3.52
CA LEU A 156 -11.75 -1.14 3.18
C LEU A 156 -12.70 -1.41 2.00
N MET A 157 -13.99 -1.17 2.19
CA MET A 157 -15.06 -1.37 1.22
C MET A 157 -15.65 -0.06 0.73
N VAL A 158 -15.11 0.44 -0.39
CA VAL A 158 -15.58 1.68 -1.02
C VAL A 158 -16.05 1.40 -2.44
N THR A 159 -15.14 0.95 -3.30
CA THR A 159 -15.37 0.75 -4.73
C THR A 159 -16.48 -0.26 -5.03
N GLU A 160 -17.29 0.08 -6.02
CA GLU A 160 -18.42 -0.70 -6.50
C GLU A 160 -18.25 -1.00 -8.01
N PRO A 161 -19.02 -1.94 -8.58
CA PRO A 161 -19.00 -2.21 -10.01
C PRO A 161 -19.20 -0.96 -10.88
N ASP A 162 -20.12 -0.09 -10.45
CA ASP A 162 -20.53 1.10 -11.20
C ASP A 162 -19.91 2.41 -10.64
N ALA A 163 -19.13 2.32 -9.55
CA ALA A 163 -18.53 3.48 -8.88
C ALA A 163 -17.10 3.17 -8.38
N GLY A 164 -16.12 3.46 -9.23
CA GLY A 164 -14.68 3.37 -8.90
C GLY A 164 -14.09 4.73 -8.55
N SER A 165 -13.72 5.48 -9.59
CA SER A 165 -13.18 6.83 -9.45
C SER A 165 -14.19 7.82 -8.88
N ASP A 166 -15.48 7.65 -9.23
CA ASP A 166 -16.58 8.46 -8.70
C ASP A 166 -17.12 7.85 -7.39
N VAL A 167 -16.34 7.98 -6.31
CA VAL A 167 -16.74 7.51 -4.97
C VAL A 167 -18.05 8.17 -4.51
N ALA A 168 -18.32 9.40 -4.93
CA ALA A 168 -19.54 10.13 -4.58
C ALA A 168 -20.81 9.47 -5.14
N GLY A 169 -20.66 8.77 -6.27
CA GLY A 169 -21.71 8.05 -7.00
C GLY A 169 -22.04 6.65 -6.48
N LEU A 170 -21.41 6.19 -5.39
CA LEU A 170 -21.67 4.85 -4.86
C LEU A 170 -23.16 4.60 -4.53
N THR A 171 -23.60 3.37 -4.68
CA THR A 171 -25.01 2.95 -4.68
C THR A 171 -25.35 2.00 -3.54
N THR A 172 -24.36 1.40 -2.86
CA THR A 172 -24.62 0.61 -1.64
C THR A 172 -25.39 1.45 -0.64
N THR A 173 -26.57 0.99 -0.21
CA THR A 173 -27.45 1.69 0.72
C THR A 173 -27.25 1.20 2.14
N ALA A 174 -27.53 2.06 3.12
CA ALA A 174 -27.62 1.73 4.54
C ALA A 174 -28.87 2.39 5.12
N GLU A 175 -29.96 1.63 5.25
CA GLU A 175 -31.24 2.13 5.76
C GLU A 175 -31.41 1.81 7.24
N LYS A 176 -31.88 2.79 8.03
CA LYS A 176 -32.10 2.55 9.45
C LYS A 176 -33.26 1.57 9.67
N SER A 177 -33.06 0.55 10.49
CA SER A 177 -34.10 -0.42 10.86
C SER A 177 -35.27 0.28 11.55
N ARG A 178 -36.45 -0.34 11.51
CA ARG A 178 -37.68 0.22 12.12
C ARG A 178 -37.54 0.50 13.62
N ASP A 179 -36.80 -0.33 14.34
CA ASP A 179 -36.52 -0.16 15.77
C ASP A 179 -35.34 0.78 16.06
N GLY A 180 -34.67 1.28 15.02
CA GLY A 180 -33.59 2.25 15.10
C GLY A 180 -32.27 1.71 15.62
N LYS A 181 -32.13 0.39 15.83
CA LYS A 181 -30.94 -0.25 16.41
C LYS A 181 -29.87 -0.61 15.39
N TYR A 182 -30.26 -0.81 14.14
CA TYR A 182 -29.37 -1.24 13.07
C TYR A 182 -29.49 -0.34 11.84
N TYR A 183 -28.48 -0.38 11.00
CA TYR A 183 -28.55 -0.09 9.58
C TYR A 183 -28.61 -1.40 8.81
N VAL A 184 -29.46 -1.46 7.79
CA VAL A 184 -29.59 -2.58 6.86
C VAL A 184 -28.85 -2.22 5.58
N LEU A 185 -27.74 -2.91 5.32
CA LEU A 185 -26.88 -2.65 4.18
C LEU A 185 -27.25 -3.56 3.01
N ASN A 186 -27.36 -2.96 1.82
CA ASN A 186 -27.60 -3.66 0.56
C ASN A 186 -26.73 -3.07 -0.54
N GLY A 187 -26.07 -3.92 -1.34
CA GLY A 187 -25.24 -3.46 -2.46
C GLY A 187 -24.08 -4.39 -2.77
N GLN A 188 -23.14 -3.88 -3.57
CA GLN A 188 -22.01 -4.64 -4.06
C GLN A 188 -20.71 -3.85 -3.93
N LYS A 189 -19.65 -4.53 -3.55
CA LYS A 189 -18.30 -3.99 -3.41
C LYS A 189 -17.31 -4.81 -4.22
N LYS A 190 -16.35 -4.14 -4.85
CA LYS A 190 -15.45 -4.75 -5.83
C LYS A 190 -14.01 -4.29 -5.59
N TRP A 191 -13.07 -5.19 -5.85
CA TRP A 191 -11.63 -4.98 -5.65
C TRP A 191 -11.22 -4.82 -4.19
N ILE A 192 -11.90 -5.52 -3.28
CA ILE A 192 -11.66 -5.38 -1.84
C ILE A 192 -10.46 -6.22 -1.45
N THR A 193 -9.30 -5.56 -1.33
CA THR A 193 -8.06 -6.14 -0.81
C THR A 193 -8.30 -6.72 0.60
N GLN A 194 -7.79 -7.93 0.84
CA GLN A 194 -7.99 -8.74 2.04
C GLN A 194 -9.44 -9.17 2.32
N GLY A 195 -10.42 -8.83 1.47
CA GLY A 195 -11.83 -9.11 1.76
C GLY A 195 -12.13 -10.58 2.06
N LEU A 196 -11.38 -11.50 1.46
CA LEU A 196 -11.52 -12.94 1.69
C LEU A 196 -11.19 -13.34 3.14
N LEU A 197 -10.14 -12.77 3.71
CA LEU A 197 -9.61 -13.14 5.03
C LEU A 197 -9.94 -12.11 6.13
N ALA A 198 -10.52 -10.97 5.77
CA ALA A 198 -10.88 -9.93 6.71
C ALA A 198 -11.93 -10.43 7.72
N THR A 199 -11.69 -10.11 8.98
CA THR A 199 -12.63 -10.28 10.10
C THR A 199 -13.57 -9.09 10.22
N HIS A 200 -13.11 -7.90 9.83
CA HIS A 200 -13.85 -6.66 9.92
C HIS A 200 -13.62 -5.83 8.66
N ALA A 201 -14.54 -4.91 8.38
CA ALA A 201 -14.41 -3.99 7.27
C ALA A 201 -14.88 -2.59 7.64
N LEU A 202 -14.17 -1.58 7.14
CA LEU A 202 -14.73 -0.26 7.01
C LEU A 202 -15.54 -0.21 5.71
N VAL A 203 -16.86 -0.10 5.83
CA VAL A 203 -17.76 -0.04 4.66
C VAL A 203 -18.34 1.35 4.51
N CYS A 204 -18.20 1.92 3.30
CA CYS A 204 -18.84 3.17 2.93
C CYS A 204 -20.16 2.88 2.22
N ALA A 205 -21.25 3.38 2.76
CA ALA A 205 -22.60 3.19 2.24
C ALA A 205 -23.42 4.49 2.34
N ARG A 206 -24.45 4.58 1.51
CA ARG A 206 -25.35 5.73 1.42
C ARG A 206 -26.45 5.63 2.46
N THR A 207 -26.44 6.56 3.41
CA THR A 207 -27.48 6.71 4.45
C THR A 207 -28.42 7.90 4.19
N GLY A 208 -28.04 8.79 3.26
CA GLY A 208 -28.79 10.01 2.94
C GLY A 208 -28.98 10.20 1.44
N GLY A 209 -29.14 11.46 1.02
CA GLY A 209 -29.34 11.82 -0.39
C GLY A 209 -28.11 11.58 -1.29
N PRO A 210 -28.18 12.02 -2.56
CA PRO A 210 -27.07 11.86 -3.51
C PRO A 210 -25.83 12.68 -3.12
N GLY A 211 -24.66 12.30 -3.69
CA GLY A 211 -23.40 13.02 -3.54
C GLY A 211 -22.69 12.83 -2.19
N HIS A 212 -21.69 13.68 -1.92
CA HIS A 212 -20.72 13.52 -0.82
C HIS A 212 -21.34 13.44 0.58
N LYS A 213 -22.38 14.25 0.84
CA LYS A 213 -23.01 14.37 2.16
C LYS A 213 -23.92 13.18 2.51
N GLY A 214 -24.20 12.30 1.55
CA GLY A 214 -25.06 11.15 1.74
C GLY A 214 -24.35 9.89 2.23
N LEU A 215 -23.02 9.92 2.32
CA LEU A 215 -22.20 8.75 2.61
C LEU A 215 -21.85 8.66 4.09
N THR A 216 -21.84 7.44 4.62
CA THR A 216 -21.44 7.13 6.00
C THR A 216 -20.51 5.92 5.98
N VAL A 217 -19.52 5.93 6.87
CA VAL A 217 -18.61 4.79 7.07
C VAL A 217 -19.03 4.02 8.31
N PHE A 218 -19.03 2.69 8.20
CA PHE A 218 -19.36 1.78 9.28
C PHE A 218 -18.25 0.78 9.51
N MET A 219 -18.09 0.35 10.76
CA MET A 219 -17.38 -0.89 11.07
C MET A 219 -18.33 -2.09 10.92
N LEU A 220 -18.04 -2.98 9.99
CA LEU A 220 -18.82 -4.17 9.69
C LEU A 220 -18.08 -5.42 10.16
N ASP A 221 -18.75 -6.28 10.93
CA ASP A 221 -18.27 -7.65 11.20
C ASP A 221 -18.51 -8.49 9.94
N MET A 222 -17.42 -9.03 9.40
CA MET A 222 -17.43 -9.76 8.14
C MET A 222 -18.14 -11.12 8.21
N ASN A 223 -18.43 -11.62 9.41
CA ASN A 223 -19.20 -12.85 9.63
C ASN A 223 -20.70 -12.61 9.78
N THR A 224 -21.16 -11.36 9.65
CA THR A 224 -22.59 -11.03 9.67
C THR A 224 -23.32 -11.75 8.53
N GLN A 225 -24.51 -12.29 8.82
CA GLN A 225 -25.37 -12.91 7.81
C GLN A 225 -25.71 -11.92 6.68
N GLY A 226 -25.74 -12.43 5.45
CA GLY A 226 -26.03 -11.63 4.25
C GLY A 226 -24.78 -11.11 3.52
N ILE A 227 -23.58 -11.40 4.03
CA ILE A 227 -22.32 -11.09 3.34
C ILE A 227 -21.87 -12.29 2.51
N PHE A 228 -21.76 -12.12 1.20
CA PHE A 228 -21.22 -13.13 0.28
C PHE A 228 -19.91 -12.66 -0.31
N ARG A 229 -18.90 -13.52 -0.33
CA ARG A 229 -17.53 -13.17 -0.76
C ARG A 229 -17.11 -14.07 -1.90
N LYS A 230 -16.57 -13.47 -2.97
CA LYS A 230 -16.00 -14.18 -4.11
C LYS A 230 -14.62 -13.63 -4.43
N LYS A 231 -13.60 -14.50 -4.38
CA LYS A 231 -12.23 -14.14 -4.80
C LYS A 231 -12.23 -13.71 -6.27
N MET A 232 -11.44 -12.68 -6.57
CA MET A 232 -11.27 -12.15 -7.92
C MET A 232 -9.90 -12.55 -8.48
N GLU A 233 -9.90 -12.99 -9.73
CA GLU A 233 -8.68 -13.37 -10.45
C GLU A 233 -8.15 -12.17 -11.23
N ASN A 234 -7.07 -11.58 -10.72
CA ASN A 234 -6.41 -10.41 -11.28
C ASN A 234 -5.11 -10.79 -12.00
N SER A 235 -4.58 -9.89 -12.84
CA SER A 235 -3.32 -10.12 -13.54
C SER A 235 -2.13 -10.24 -12.58
N GLY A 236 -2.15 -9.51 -11.46
CA GLY A 236 -1.14 -9.52 -10.42
C GLY A 236 -1.78 -9.35 -9.04
N VAL A 237 -0.94 -9.16 -8.02
CA VAL A 237 -1.30 -8.99 -6.61
C VAL A 237 -2.20 -10.08 -6.04
N SER A 238 -2.01 -11.33 -6.45
CA SER A 238 -2.90 -12.44 -6.13
C SER A 238 -2.99 -12.68 -4.62
N SER A 239 -1.86 -12.58 -3.89
CA SER A 239 -1.86 -12.84 -2.45
C SER A 239 -2.51 -11.74 -1.61
N SER A 240 -2.92 -10.63 -2.25
CA SER A 240 -3.70 -9.59 -1.59
C SER A 240 -5.14 -10.02 -1.30
N GLY A 241 -5.62 -11.10 -1.91
CA GLY A 241 -6.97 -11.62 -1.69
C GLY A 241 -8.07 -10.66 -2.16
N SER A 242 -7.89 -10.02 -3.31
CA SER A 242 -8.90 -9.12 -3.89
C SER A 242 -10.25 -9.82 -4.05
N THR A 243 -11.31 -9.20 -3.55
CA THR A 243 -12.60 -9.85 -3.35
C THR A 243 -13.75 -9.00 -3.88
N PHE A 244 -14.71 -9.66 -4.51
CA PHE A 244 -16.04 -9.14 -4.80
C PHE A 244 -16.98 -9.52 -3.66
N ILE A 245 -17.77 -8.57 -3.17
CA ILE A 245 -18.60 -8.74 -1.98
C ILE A 245 -20.01 -8.27 -2.28
N ASP A 246 -20.99 -9.16 -2.09
CA ASP A 246 -22.41 -8.82 -2.09
C ASP A 246 -22.90 -8.66 -0.66
N LEU A 247 -23.70 -7.62 -0.43
CA LEU A 247 -24.38 -7.34 0.84
C LEU A 247 -25.88 -7.46 0.58
N ASP A 248 -26.52 -8.43 1.24
CA ASP A 248 -27.96 -8.67 1.21
C ASP A 248 -28.52 -8.58 2.63
N ASN A 249 -29.21 -7.49 2.92
CA ASN A 249 -29.85 -7.21 4.20
C ASN A 249 -28.91 -7.36 5.42
N VAL A 250 -27.67 -6.91 5.28
CA VAL A 250 -26.63 -7.04 6.32
C VAL A 250 -26.91 -6.05 7.45
N LEU A 251 -27.04 -6.56 8.67
CA LEU A 251 -27.35 -5.74 9.85
C LEU A 251 -26.09 -5.19 10.51
N VAL A 252 -26.01 -3.87 10.61
CA VAL A 252 -24.89 -3.17 11.26
C VAL A 252 -25.41 -2.32 12.43
N PRO A 253 -24.93 -2.52 13.66
CA PRO A 253 -25.37 -1.71 14.80
C PRO A 253 -25.12 -0.21 14.58
N VAL A 254 -26.01 0.65 15.10
CA VAL A 254 -25.87 2.11 14.94
C VAL A 254 -24.60 2.67 15.59
N GLU A 255 -24.11 2.05 16.66
CA GLU A 255 -22.86 2.40 17.34
C GLU A 255 -21.60 2.09 16.52
N ASN A 256 -21.73 1.31 15.44
CA ASN A 256 -20.64 1.01 14.53
C ASN A 256 -20.44 2.09 13.45
N VAL A 257 -21.21 3.19 13.46
CA VAL A 257 -20.91 4.38 12.63
C VAL A 257 -19.55 4.96 13.08
N VAL A 258 -18.62 5.07 12.15
CA VAL A 258 -17.31 5.72 12.39
C VAL A 258 -17.41 7.20 12.03
N GLY A 259 -17.06 8.08 12.96
CA GLY A 259 -17.32 9.52 12.83
C GLY A 259 -18.81 9.85 12.98
N ARG A 260 -19.40 10.53 11.99
CA ARG A 260 -20.82 10.91 11.99
C ARG A 260 -21.53 10.50 10.72
N VAL A 261 -22.84 10.31 10.80
CA VAL A 261 -23.70 10.09 9.62
C VAL A 261 -23.52 11.24 8.63
N GLY A 262 -23.26 10.92 7.36
CA GLY A 262 -23.00 11.89 6.28
C GLY A 262 -21.55 12.37 6.18
N GLN A 263 -20.66 11.93 7.07
CA GLN A 263 -19.23 12.27 7.05
C GLN A 263 -18.37 11.27 6.25
N GLY A 264 -18.98 10.23 5.65
CA GLY A 264 -18.25 9.13 5.04
C GLY A 264 -17.29 9.55 3.92
N PHE A 265 -17.70 10.46 3.03
CA PHE A 265 -16.83 10.92 1.95
C PHE A 265 -15.55 11.59 2.46
N GLU A 266 -15.67 12.45 3.48
CA GLU A 266 -14.51 13.12 4.11
C GLU A 266 -13.55 12.09 4.72
N ILE A 267 -14.10 11.12 5.46
CA ILE A 267 -13.31 10.06 6.09
C ILE A 267 -12.54 9.27 5.03
N ILE A 268 -13.19 8.84 3.95
CA ILE A 268 -12.52 8.09 2.87
C ILE A 268 -11.43 8.94 2.21
N MET A 269 -11.73 10.18 1.83
CA MET A 269 -10.75 11.08 1.19
C MET A 269 -9.55 11.38 2.09
N SER A 270 -9.72 11.40 3.41
CA SER A 270 -8.63 11.63 4.36
C SER A 270 -7.52 10.57 4.26
N THR A 271 -7.88 9.33 3.93
CA THR A 271 -6.92 8.21 3.82
C THR A 271 -6.14 8.21 2.50
N PHE A 272 -6.76 8.64 1.41
CA PHE A 272 -6.18 8.52 0.06
C PHE A 272 -4.92 9.37 -0.15
N THR A 273 -4.77 10.49 0.57
CA THR A 273 -3.57 11.33 0.42
C THR A 273 -2.33 10.59 0.92
N HIS A 274 -2.41 9.93 2.08
CA HIS A 274 -1.31 9.10 2.58
C HIS A 274 -1.14 7.82 1.74
N GLU A 275 -2.25 7.20 1.31
CA GLU A 275 -2.20 6.03 0.42
C GLU A 275 -1.43 6.33 -0.87
N ARG A 276 -1.59 7.52 -1.47
CA ARG A 276 -0.82 7.92 -2.67
C ARG A 276 0.67 8.00 -2.42
N LEU A 277 1.08 8.56 -1.27
CA LEU A 277 2.49 8.58 -0.86
C LEU A 277 3.03 7.14 -0.72
N TRP A 278 2.26 6.27 -0.06
CA TRP A 278 2.57 4.86 0.11
C TRP A 278 2.75 4.12 -1.23
N VAL A 279 1.84 4.34 -2.18
CA VAL A 279 1.90 3.75 -3.51
C VAL A 279 3.12 4.26 -4.29
N GLY A 280 3.43 5.55 -4.19
CA GLY A 280 4.62 6.15 -4.82
C GLY A 280 5.93 5.57 -4.31
N ILE A 281 6.08 5.44 -2.98
CA ILE A 281 7.26 4.82 -2.35
C ILE A 281 7.39 3.36 -2.79
N THR A 282 6.29 2.61 -2.75
CA THR A 282 6.26 1.20 -3.16
C THR A 282 6.68 1.03 -4.63
N ALA A 283 6.12 1.84 -5.54
CA ALA A 283 6.46 1.77 -6.96
C ALA A 283 7.95 2.08 -7.21
N LEU A 284 8.49 3.08 -6.51
CA LEU A 284 9.89 3.43 -6.56
C LEU A 284 10.79 2.27 -6.11
N ARG A 285 10.46 1.63 -4.98
CA ARG A 285 11.21 0.46 -4.50
C ARG A 285 11.16 -0.71 -5.47
N LEU A 286 9.98 -1.05 -5.99
CA LEU A 286 9.84 -2.14 -6.97
C LEU A 286 10.71 -1.88 -8.22
N GLY A 287 10.86 -0.60 -8.62
CA GLY A 287 11.78 -0.21 -9.69
C GLY A 287 13.23 -0.53 -9.35
N ARG A 288 13.67 -0.23 -8.12
CA ARG A 288 15.01 -0.61 -7.63
C ARG A 288 15.21 -2.12 -7.57
N VAL A 289 14.21 -2.89 -7.14
CA VAL A 289 14.26 -4.36 -7.12
C VAL A 289 14.43 -4.92 -8.54
N ALA A 290 13.62 -4.45 -9.49
CA ALA A 290 13.70 -4.89 -10.89
C ALA A 290 15.04 -4.52 -11.54
N LEU A 291 15.55 -3.31 -11.27
CA LEU A 291 16.89 -2.89 -11.70
C LEU A 291 17.97 -3.81 -11.10
N GLU A 292 17.92 -4.05 -9.79
CA GLU A 292 18.93 -4.84 -9.09
C GLU A 292 19.00 -6.27 -9.61
N ASP A 293 17.85 -6.93 -9.77
CA ASP A 293 17.77 -8.31 -10.26
C ASP A 293 18.29 -8.44 -11.68
N SER A 294 17.87 -7.53 -12.57
CA SER A 294 18.32 -7.52 -13.95
C SER A 294 19.81 -7.19 -14.06
N TYR A 295 20.35 -6.34 -13.20
CA TYR A 295 21.78 -6.04 -13.13
C TYR A 295 22.58 -7.27 -12.71
N ARG A 296 22.17 -7.95 -11.62
CA ARG A 296 22.81 -9.19 -11.18
C ARG A 296 22.78 -10.26 -12.27
N HIS A 297 21.67 -10.38 -12.99
CA HIS A 297 21.57 -11.28 -14.13
C HIS A 297 22.57 -10.91 -15.22
N ALA A 298 22.66 -9.63 -15.59
CA ALA A 298 23.57 -9.17 -16.64
C ALA A 298 25.06 -9.41 -16.32
N LEU A 299 25.44 -9.39 -15.04
CA LEU A 299 26.81 -9.68 -14.58
C LEU A 299 27.18 -11.16 -14.60
N ARG A 300 26.21 -12.07 -14.67
CA ARG A 300 26.42 -13.52 -14.58
C ARG A 300 26.11 -14.24 -15.90
N ARG A 301 25.09 -13.79 -16.62
CA ARG A 301 24.64 -14.44 -17.86
C ARG A 301 25.59 -14.14 -18.99
N GLU A 302 25.96 -15.18 -19.73
CA GLU A 302 26.79 -15.07 -20.92
C GLU A 302 25.99 -15.35 -22.20
N THR A 303 26.30 -14.59 -23.25
CA THR A 303 25.88 -14.83 -24.62
C THR A 303 27.04 -14.45 -25.54
N PHE A 304 27.22 -15.19 -26.64
CA PHE A 304 28.27 -14.92 -27.63
C PHE A 304 29.67 -14.76 -26.99
N GLY A 305 29.99 -15.60 -26.00
CA GLY A 305 31.33 -15.67 -25.38
C GLY A 305 31.67 -14.57 -24.37
N LYS A 306 30.71 -13.73 -23.95
CA LYS A 306 30.93 -12.71 -22.91
C LYS A 306 29.67 -12.49 -22.06
N LYS A 307 29.84 -11.87 -20.90
CA LYS A 307 28.72 -11.48 -20.04
C LYS A 307 27.81 -10.47 -20.75
N LEU A 308 26.51 -10.51 -20.47
CA LEU A 308 25.54 -9.56 -21.03
C LEU A 308 25.97 -8.12 -20.77
N PHE A 309 26.47 -7.84 -19.56
CA PHE A 309 26.95 -6.52 -19.15
C PHE A 309 28.08 -5.95 -20.04
N GLU A 310 28.85 -6.79 -20.73
CA GLU A 310 29.90 -6.35 -21.65
C GLU A 310 29.34 -5.74 -22.96
N ASN A 311 28.04 -5.85 -23.19
CA ASN A 311 27.38 -5.20 -24.31
C ASN A 311 26.94 -3.78 -23.93
N GLN A 312 27.38 -2.78 -24.71
CA GLN A 312 27.02 -1.37 -24.48
C GLN A 312 25.50 -1.17 -24.42
N VAL A 313 24.74 -1.84 -25.29
CA VAL A 313 23.28 -1.76 -25.32
C VAL A 313 22.61 -2.24 -24.03
N ILE A 314 23.25 -3.13 -23.27
CA ILE A 314 22.78 -3.58 -21.95
C ILE A 314 23.16 -2.54 -20.89
N ARG A 315 24.41 -2.04 -20.89
CA ARG A 315 24.84 -1.01 -19.92
C ARG A 315 23.98 0.26 -19.98
N LEU A 316 23.61 0.70 -21.19
CA LEU A 316 22.76 1.88 -21.38
C LEU A 316 21.38 1.73 -20.75
N LYS A 317 20.84 0.51 -20.63
CA LYS A 317 19.55 0.28 -19.95
C LYS A 317 19.64 0.66 -18.47
N PHE A 318 20.72 0.29 -17.79
CA PHE A 318 20.89 0.58 -16.36
C PHE A 318 20.99 2.08 -16.08
N SER A 319 21.73 2.84 -16.88
CA SER A 319 21.78 4.31 -16.73
C SER A 319 20.43 4.97 -16.99
N LYS A 320 19.65 4.46 -17.97
CA LYS A 320 18.29 4.95 -18.24
C LYS A 320 17.33 4.65 -17.09
N MET A 321 17.35 3.43 -16.57
CA MET A 321 16.52 3.05 -15.41
C MET A 321 16.90 3.88 -14.18
N ALA A 322 18.20 4.07 -13.91
CA ALA A 322 18.66 4.92 -12.82
C ALA A 322 18.19 6.39 -12.97
N GLY A 323 18.22 6.92 -14.20
CA GLY A 323 17.70 8.27 -14.50
C GLY A 323 16.20 8.45 -14.26
N LEU A 324 15.43 7.35 -14.21
CA LEU A 324 14.01 7.37 -13.84
C LEU A 324 13.80 7.21 -12.32
N ILE A 325 14.71 6.51 -11.64
CA ILE A 325 14.58 6.18 -10.22
C ILE A 325 15.10 7.30 -9.32
N GLU A 326 16.33 7.77 -9.55
CA GLU A 326 17.01 8.67 -8.61
C GLU A 326 16.34 10.05 -8.47
N PRO A 327 15.83 10.71 -9.53
CA PRO A 327 15.10 11.97 -9.35
C PRO A 327 13.83 11.82 -8.50
N VAL A 328 13.12 10.70 -8.66
CA VAL A 328 11.89 10.40 -7.92
C VAL A 328 12.18 10.10 -6.44
N GLN A 329 13.34 9.50 -6.13
CA GLN A 329 13.81 9.33 -4.75
C GLN A 329 13.89 10.67 -4.01
N HIS A 330 14.52 11.68 -4.62
CA HIS A 330 14.69 12.99 -3.99
C HIS A 330 13.35 13.73 -3.84
N LEU A 331 12.46 13.62 -4.83
CA LEU A 331 11.08 14.12 -4.71
C LEU A 331 10.34 13.44 -3.56
N MET A 332 10.43 12.11 -3.47
CA MET A 332 9.78 11.33 -2.41
C MET A 332 10.25 11.79 -1.02
N GLU A 333 11.56 11.96 -0.82
CA GLU A 333 12.12 12.41 0.46
C GLU A 333 11.67 13.82 0.86
N ASP A 334 11.59 14.77 -0.08
CA ASP A 334 11.01 16.10 0.19
C ASP A 334 9.53 15.99 0.61
N LEU A 335 8.77 15.13 -0.05
CA LEU A 335 7.35 14.96 0.24
C LEU A 335 7.10 14.24 1.57
N VAL A 336 7.92 13.24 1.92
CA VAL A 336 7.89 12.62 3.25
C VAL A 336 8.07 13.69 4.32
N ARG A 337 9.11 14.52 4.22
CA ARG A 337 9.36 15.64 5.14
C ARG A 337 8.18 16.62 5.23
N ARG A 338 7.39 16.79 4.18
CA ARG A 338 6.26 17.73 4.15
C ARG A 338 4.93 17.12 4.59
N SER A 339 4.82 15.79 4.58
CA SER A 339 3.57 15.04 4.75
C SER A 339 2.77 15.39 6.02
N VAL A 340 3.46 15.68 7.13
CA VAL A 340 2.85 16.04 8.42
C VAL A 340 2.85 17.55 8.71
N ARG A 341 3.48 18.35 7.84
CA ARG A 341 3.71 19.79 8.04
C ARG A 341 2.93 20.67 7.06
N THR A 342 2.37 20.09 6.00
CA THR A 342 1.65 20.81 4.95
C THR A 342 0.16 20.50 5.03
N PRO A 343 -0.73 21.51 4.91
CA PRO A 343 -2.17 21.28 4.86
C PRO A 343 -2.53 20.27 3.76
N ALA A 344 -3.49 19.38 4.05
CA ALA A 344 -3.83 18.27 3.15
C ALA A 344 -4.18 18.73 1.72
N LEU A 345 -4.90 19.85 1.58
CA LEU A 345 -5.27 20.42 0.26
C LEU A 345 -4.03 20.86 -0.55
N GLU A 346 -2.99 21.35 0.12
CA GLU A 346 -1.74 21.77 -0.52
C GLU A 346 -0.82 20.58 -0.80
N PHE A 347 -0.87 19.53 0.05
CA PHE A 347 -0.03 18.35 -0.08
C PHE A 347 -0.56 17.33 -1.11
N SER A 348 -1.88 17.16 -1.21
CA SER A 348 -2.52 16.13 -2.03
C SER A 348 -2.11 16.11 -3.52
N PRO A 349 -1.99 17.27 -4.22
CA PRO A 349 -1.49 17.29 -5.59
C PRO A 349 -0.06 16.73 -5.73
N TRP A 350 0.82 17.02 -4.77
CA TRP A 350 2.19 16.55 -4.79
C TRP A 350 2.30 15.05 -4.53
N ALA A 351 1.51 14.53 -3.58
CA ALA A 351 1.43 13.08 -3.35
C ALA A 351 0.89 12.34 -4.59
N ALA A 352 -0.09 12.91 -5.29
CA ALA A 352 -0.61 12.37 -6.53
C ALA A 352 0.43 12.38 -7.67
N LEU A 353 1.20 13.47 -7.80
CA LEU A 353 2.30 13.58 -8.76
C LEU A 353 3.38 12.52 -8.51
N LEU A 354 3.81 12.35 -7.26
CA LEU A 354 4.78 11.32 -6.90
C LEU A 354 4.27 9.92 -7.27
N LYS A 355 3.03 9.61 -6.88
CA LYS A 355 2.39 8.32 -7.17
C LYS A 355 2.39 8.02 -8.67
N MET A 356 2.00 9.00 -9.48
CA MET A 356 1.96 8.88 -10.94
C MET A 356 3.34 8.72 -11.55
N GLN A 357 4.28 9.60 -11.20
CA GLN A 357 5.63 9.55 -11.76
C GLN A 357 6.34 8.25 -11.40
N ALA A 358 6.22 7.78 -10.16
CA ALA A 358 6.84 6.53 -9.71
C ALA A 358 6.22 5.31 -10.43
N ALA A 359 4.89 5.27 -10.58
CA ALA A 359 4.20 4.17 -11.26
C ALA A 359 4.55 4.09 -12.76
N HIS A 360 4.56 5.22 -13.48
CA HIS A 360 4.96 5.26 -14.90
C HIS A 360 6.44 4.87 -15.09
N ASN A 361 7.30 5.36 -14.20
CA ASN A 361 8.72 4.99 -14.23
C ASN A 361 8.89 3.49 -14.01
N LEU A 362 8.11 2.89 -13.11
CA LEU A 362 8.11 1.45 -12.88
C LEU A 362 7.68 0.65 -14.12
N GLU A 363 6.69 1.10 -14.90
CA GLU A 363 6.30 0.41 -16.15
C GLU A 363 7.49 0.30 -17.12
N THR A 364 8.25 1.39 -17.26
CA THR A 364 9.45 1.39 -18.12
C THR A 364 10.59 0.56 -17.52
N VAL A 365 10.87 0.71 -16.22
CA VAL A 365 11.94 -0.04 -15.54
C VAL A 365 11.66 -1.53 -15.55
N SER A 366 10.42 -1.94 -15.25
CA SER A 366 10.00 -3.34 -15.26
C SER A 366 10.14 -3.97 -16.66
N ARG A 367 9.68 -3.28 -17.71
CA ARG A 367 9.86 -3.71 -19.10
C ARG A 367 11.34 -3.92 -19.45
N GLU A 368 12.19 -2.94 -19.14
CA GLU A 368 13.62 -3.03 -19.45
C GLU A 368 14.32 -4.14 -18.66
N ALA A 369 13.95 -4.33 -17.40
CA ALA A 369 14.44 -5.42 -16.58
C ALA A 369 14.05 -6.79 -17.16
N GLN A 370 12.79 -6.98 -17.56
CA GLN A 370 12.34 -8.21 -18.24
C GLN A 370 13.14 -8.46 -19.52
N GLN A 371 13.39 -7.40 -20.30
CA GLN A 371 14.15 -7.50 -21.54
C GLN A 371 15.59 -7.97 -21.31
N VAL A 372 16.22 -7.58 -20.19
CA VAL A 372 17.57 -8.06 -19.81
C VAL A 372 17.55 -9.55 -19.45
N PHE A 373 16.47 -10.04 -18.82
CA PHE A 373 16.28 -11.47 -18.54
C PHE A 373 15.91 -12.30 -19.78
N GLY A 374 15.45 -11.67 -20.87
CA GLY A 374 14.96 -12.37 -22.05
C GLY A 374 13.79 -13.31 -21.70
N GLY A 375 13.82 -14.54 -22.20
CA GLY A 375 12.74 -15.53 -21.94
C GLY A 375 12.51 -15.85 -20.46
N LEU A 376 13.51 -15.66 -19.59
CA LEU A 376 13.34 -15.85 -18.14
C LEU A 376 12.45 -14.76 -17.53
N GLY A 377 12.39 -13.57 -18.12
CA GLY A 377 11.54 -12.47 -17.66
C GLY A 377 10.07 -12.65 -18.04
N TYR A 378 9.75 -13.66 -18.86
CA TYR A 378 8.39 -14.05 -19.24
C TYR A 378 7.84 -15.20 -18.38
N SER A 379 8.73 -15.92 -17.67
CA SER A 379 8.36 -17.10 -16.89
C SER A 379 8.10 -16.70 -15.44
N ARG A 380 6.98 -17.17 -14.85
CA ARG A 380 6.64 -16.93 -13.43
C ARG A 380 7.64 -17.55 -12.43
N GLY A 381 8.46 -18.50 -12.88
CA GLY A 381 9.44 -19.21 -12.05
C GLY A 381 10.89 -18.87 -12.37
N GLY A 382 11.80 -19.38 -11.53
CA GLY A 382 13.25 -19.25 -11.73
C GLY A 382 13.78 -17.84 -11.51
N ALA A 383 14.98 -17.58 -12.02
CA ALA A 383 15.74 -16.35 -11.69
C ALA A 383 15.09 -15.03 -12.17
N GLY A 384 14.19 -15.08 -13.16
CA GLY A 384 13.44 -13.92 -13.64
C GLY A 384 12.04 -13.77 -13.04
N GLY A 385 11.57 -14.74 -12.26
CA GLY A 385 10.17 -14.80 -11.78
C GLY A 385 9.76 -13.61 -10.93
N ARG A 386 10.68 -13.05 -10.12
CA ARG A 386 10.39 -11.84 -9.34
C ARG A 386 10.18 -10.60 -10.22
N VAL A 387 10.98 -10.44 -11.28
CA VAL A 387 10.79 -9.33 -12.24
C VAL A 387 9.52 -9.53 -13.07
N GLU A 388 9.20 -10.77 -13.43
CA GLU A 388 7.93 -11.12 -14.07
C GLU A 388 6.74 -10.77 -13.16
N GLN A 389 6.81 -11.10 -11.86
CA GLN A 389 5.78 -10.72 -10.89
C GLN A 389 5.58 -9.20 -10.83
N ILE A 390 6.67 -8.43 -10.71
CA ILE A 390 6.61 -6.96 -10.70
C ILE A 390 5.92 -6.44 -11.97
N SER A 391 6.16 -7.06 -13.13
CA SER A 391 5.50 -6.67 -14.39
C SER A 391 4.00 -6.93 -14.42
N ARG A 392 3.52 -7.94 -13.70
CA ARG A 392 2.08 -8.21 -13.55
C ARG A 392 1.44 -7.29 -12.52
N ASP A 393 2.19 -6.94 -11.49
CA ASP A 393 1.74 -6.08 -10.39
C ASP A 393 1.68 -4.60 -10.80
N VAL A 394 2.60 -4.11 -11.65
CA VAL A 394 2.70 -2.67 -11.96
C VAL A 394 1.39 -2.04 -12.44
N ARG A 395 0.55 -2.78 -13.16
CA ARG A 395 -0.67 -2.21 -13.74
C ARG A 395 -1.64 -1.69 -12.69
N VAL A 396 -1.72 -2.36 -11.53
CA VAL A 396 -2.62 -1.90 -10.47
C VAL A 396 -2.17 -0.57 -9.89
N LEU A 397 -0.86 -0.31 -9.82
CA LEU A 397 -0.31 0.93 -9.26
C LEU A 397 -0.66 2.16 -10.10
N VAL A 398 -0.91 2.01 -11.41
CA VAL A 398 -1.36 3.11 -12.27
C VAL A 398 -2.87 3.37 -12.11
N VAL A 399 -3.64 2.35 -11.75
CA VAL A 399 -5.12 2.39 -11.72
C VAL A 399 -5.69 2.66 -10.32
N SER A 400 -5.16 2.01 -9.27
CA SER A 400 -5.69 2.08 -7.90
C SER A 400 -5.25 3.36 -7.16
N GLY A 401 -5.93 3.71 -6.06
CA GLY A 401 -5.65 4.93 -5.29
C GLY A 401 -5.94 6.24 -6.04
N GLY A 402 -6.72 6.14 -7.13
CA GLY A 402 -6.96 7.16 -8.15
C GLY A 402 -6.23 6.82 -9.44
N SER A 403 -6.99 6.71 -10.55
CA SER A 403 -6.40 6.47 -11.88
C SER A 403 -5.58 7.67 -12.33
N GLU A 404 -4.73 7.45 -13.32
CA GLU A 404 -3.93 8.50 -13.94
C GLU A 404 -4.77 9.69 -14.37
N GLU A 405 -5.82 9.47 -15.12
CA GLU A 405 -6.65 10.53 -15.68
C GLU A 405 -7.30 11.37 -14.57
N ILE A 406 -7.77 10.70 -13.51
CA ILE A 406 -8.42 11.33 -12.37
C ILE A 406 -7.43 12.15 -11.56
N LEU A 407 -6.24 11.60 -11.30
CA LEU A 407 -5.23 12.30 -10.52
C LEU A 407 -4.62 13.47 -11.29
N MET A 408 -4.35 13.31 -12.58
CA MET A 408 -3.80 14.38 -13.42
C MET A 408 -4.79 15.55 -13.56
N ASP A 409 -6.09 15.28 -13.74
CA ASP A 409 -7.14 16.31 -13.71
C ASP A 409 -7.26 16.96 -12.31
N MET A 410 -7.26 16.15 -11.24
CA MET A 410 -7.32 16.64 -9.86
C MET A 410 -6.15 17.58 -9.53
N ILE A 411 -4.92 17.22 -9.94
CA ILE A 411 -3.72 18.03 -9.72
C ILE A 411 -3.92 19.42 -10.34
N THR A 412 -4.27 19.49 -11.62
CA THR A 412 -4.46 20.77 -12.32
C THR A 412 -5.58 21.60 -11.68
N LYS A 413 -6.72 20.99 -11.36
CA LYS A 413 -7.85 21.68 -10.70
C LYS A 413 -7.50 22.23 -9.32
N GLN A 414 -6.78 21.45 -8.51
CA GLN A 414 -6.38 21.88 -7.17
C GLN A 414 -5.30 22.96 -7.21
N GLN A 415 -4.30 22.84 -8.10
CA GLN A 415 -3.28 23.88 -8.30
C GLN A 415 -3.90 25.20 -8.77
N LYS A 416 -4.85 25.16 -9.71
CA LYS A 416 -5.61 26.34 -10.13
C LYS A 416 -6.33 27.00 -8.95
N LYS A 417 -7.02 26.20 -8.13
CA LYS A 417 -7.72 26.67 -6.93
C LYS A 417 -6.78 27.31 -5.91
N LEU A 418 -5.62 26.69 -5.64
CA LEU A 418 -4.61 27.20 -4.71
C LEU A 418 -3.98 28.51 -5.21
N ALA A 419 -3.75 28.61 -6.51
CA ALA A 419 -3.25 29.81 -7.16
C ALA A 419 -4.30 30.94 -7.29
N LYS A 420 -5.57 30.65 -6.98
CA LYS A 420 -6.71 31.57 -7.13
C LYS A 420 -6.89 32.09 -8.58
N LEU A 421 -6.64 31.21 -9.55
CA LEU A 421 -6.79 31.47 -11.00
C LEU A 421 -8.15 31.05 -11.55
#